data_AF-A0A2P7QVT4-F1
#
_entry.id   AF-A0A2P7QVT4-F1
#
_cell.length_a   1.000
_cell.length_b   1.000
_cell.length_c   1.000
_cell.angle_alpha   90.00
_cell.angle_beta   90.00
_cell.angle_gamma   90.00
#
_symmetry.space_group_name_H-M   'P 1'
#
loop_
_entity.id
_entity.type
_entity.pdbx_description
1 polymer ?
#
loop_
_entity_poly.entity_id
_entity_poly.type
_entity_poly.pdbx_seq_one_letter_code
_entity_poly.pdbx_strand_id
1 'polypeptide(L)'
;MQHWVDFKDLIASTSGFDRGSLHVLASVPLHVICALLLRRPLTSFWPWLLMLALAGVNEAASGYADGRLEDWEIPGSLRDLLLVMALPTFLAVALRLRLLSPAGRRPPPSRTLPMLPVSASPREIIVDAEFEEIR
;
A
#
# COMPACT_ATOMS: atom_id res chain seq x y z
N MET A 1 27.97 13.49 -12.26
CA MET A 1 26.88 12.83 -13.02
C MET A 1 27.36 11.64 -13.84
N GLN A 2 28.56 11.67 -14.45
CA GLN A 2 29.13 10.51 -15.16
C GLN A 2 29.04 9.19 -14.36
N HIS A 3 29.41 9.21 -13.07
CA HIS A 3 29.33 8.04 -12.18
C HIS A 3 27.92 7.41 -12.06
N TRP A 4 26.85 8.20 -12.24
CA TRP A 4 25.48 7.69 -12.19
C TRP A 4 25.10 6.92 -13.46
N VAL A 5 25.53 7.44 -14.61
CA VAL A 5 25.36 6.78 -15.91
C VAL A 5 26.19 5.50 -15.95
N ASP A 6 27.48 5.58 -15.57
CA ASP A 6 28.38 4.44 -15.52
C ASP A 6 27.86 3.33 -14.59
N PHE A 7 27.24 3.71 -13.46
CA PHE A 7 26.63 2.76 -12.53
C PHE A 7 25.42 2.04 -13.14
N LYS A 8 24.55 2.76 -13.87
CA LYS A 8 23.42 2.15 -14.58
C LYS A 8 23.90 1.17 -15.65
N ASP A 9 24.94 1.54 -16.39
CA ASP A 9 25.51 0.69 -17.44
C ASP A 9 26.24 -0.52 -16.85
N LEU A 10 26.86 -0.39 -15.68
CA LEU A 10 27.41 -1.51 -14.93
C LEU A 10 26.32 -2.51 -14.52
N ILE A 11 25.18 -2.04 -13.99
CA ILE A 11 24.06 -2.93 -13.64
C ILE A 11 23.52 -3.63 -14.89
N ALA A 12 23.35 -2.90 -16.00
CA ALA A 12 22.89 -3.48 -17.26
C ALA A 12 23.84 -4.57 -17.78
N SER A 13 25.14 -4.27 -17.83
CA SER A 13 26.16 -5.19 -18.36
C SER A 13 26.41 -6.41 -17.48
N THR A 14 26.27 -6.29 -16.15
CA THR A 14 26.52 -7.40 -15.21
C THR A 14 25.31 -8.30 -14.98
N SER A 15 24.10 -7.77 -15.15
CA SER A 15 22.87 -8.52 -14.86
C SER A 15 22.42 -9.44 -16.00
N GLY A 16 22.88 -9.18 -17.23
CA GLY A 16 22.43 -9.90 -18.43
C GLY A 16 21.00 -9.56 -18.87
N PHE A 17 20.33 -8.62 -18.20
CA PHE A 17 19.02 -8.10 -18.58
C PHE A 17 19.15 -6.88 -19.47
N ASP A 18 18.23 -6.72 -20.43
CA ASP A 18 18.11 -5.47 -21.16
C ASP A 18 17.66 -4.34 -20.21
N ARG A 19 17.99 -3.11 -20.60
CA ARG A 19 17.68 -1.90 -19.82
C ARG A 19 16.17 -1.76 -19.52
N GLY A 20 15.29 -2.17 -20.43
CA GLY A 20 13.85 -2.13 -20.20
C GLY A 20 13.40 -3.11 -19.12
N SER A 21 13.91 -4.34 -19.14
CA SER A 21 13.66 -5.35 -18.11
C SER A 21 14.11 -4.88 -16.72
N LEU A 22 15.24 -4.16 -16.64
CA LEU A 22 15.72 -3.59 -15.38
C LEU A 22 14.78 -2.52 -14.81
N HIS A 23 14.19 -1.66 -15.65
CA HIS A 23 13.19 -0.69 -15.20
C HIS A 23 11.96 -1.36 -14.58
N VAL A 24 11.48 -2.44 -15.22
CA VAL A 24 10.36 -3.22 -14.69
C VAL A 24 10.75 -3.92 -13.39
N LEU A 25 11.92 -4.56 -13.32
CA LEU A 25 12.36 -5.29 -12.14
C LEU A 25 12.64 -4.37 -10.95
N ALA A 26 13.28 -3.21 -11.20
CA ALA A 26 13.56 -2.20 -10.18
C ALA A 26 12.30 -1.54 -9.63
N SER A 27 11.19 -1.55 -10.38
CA SER A 27 9.95 -0.91 -9.97
C SER A 27 9.39 -1.46 -8.64
N VAL A 28 9.43 -2.78 -8.44
CA VAL A 28 8.87 -3.43 -7.26
C VAL A 28 9.62 -3.09 -5.97
N PRO A 29 10.96 -3.31 -5.85
CA PRO A 29 11.68 -2.94 -4.64
C PRO A 29 11.64 -1.43 -4.39
N LEU A 30 11.67 -0.60 -5.45
CA LEU A 30 11.58 0.86 -5.29
C LEU A 30 10.22 1.28 -4.73
N HIS A 31 9.12 0.67 -5.18
CA HIS A 31 7.79 0.90 -4.63
C HIS A 31 7.72 0.51 -3.15
N VAL A 32 8.27 -0.66 -2.79
CA VAL A 32 8.32 -1.12 -1.40
C VAL A 32 9.11 -0.14 -0.53
N ILE A 33 10.26 0.34 -1.00
CA ILE A 33 11.05 1.35 -0.29
C ILE A 33 10.23 2.64 -0.10
N CYS A 34 9.54 3.11 -1.14
CA CYS A 34 8.67 4.29 -1.04
C CYS A 34 7.58 4.10 0.03
N ALA A 35 6.97 2.93 0.09
CA ALA A 35 5.96 2.59 1.09
C ALA A 35 6.54 2.54 2.52
N LEU A 36 7.73 1.96 2.68
CA LEU A 36 8.45 1.92 3.95
C LEU A 36 8.84 3.32 4.44
N LEU A 37 9.38 4.17 3.56
CA LEU A 37 9.77 5.54 3.88
C LEU A 37 8.58 6.37 4.37
N LEU A 38 7.42 6.23 3.71
CA LEU A 38 6.20 6.91 4.08
C LEU A 38 5.46 6.24 5.25
N ARG A 39 5.89 5.05 5.67
CA ARG A 39 5.20 4.19 6.65
C ARG A 39 3.73 3.98 6.29
N ARG A 40 3.45 3.80 5.00
CA ARG A 40 2.11 3.59 4.45
C ARG A 40 2.02 2.21 3.79
N PRO A 41 0.82 1.59 3.75
CA PRO A 41 0.64 0.35 3.01
C PRO A 41 0.85 0.58 1.51
N LEU A 42 1.27 -0.47 0.77
CA LEU A 42 1.43 -0.46 -0.69
C LEU A 42 0.14 -0.11 -1.45
N THR A 43 -1.02 -0.28 -0.81
CA THR A 43 -2.34 0.10 -1.34
C THR A 43 -2.59 1.61 -1.31
N SER A 44 -1.79 2.35 -0.54
CA SER A 44 -1.94 3.81 -0.40
C SER A 44 -1.56 4.51 -1.71
N PHE A 45 -2.19 5.65 -1.97
CA PHE A 45 -1.83 6.49 -3.11
C PHE A 45 -0.46 7.17 -2.96
N TRP A 46 -0.01 7.39 -1.72
CA TRP A 46 1.22 8.14 -1.44
C TRP A 46 2.52 7.47 -1.91
N PRO A 47 2.75 6.16 -1.68
CA PRO A 47 3.93 5.47 -2.21
C PRO A 47 3.99 5.49 -3.74
N TRP A 48 2.84 5.32 -4.40
CA TRP A 48 2.74 5.42 -5.86
C TRP A 48 3.14 6.82 -6.36
N LEU A 49 2.65 7.88 -5.70
CA LEU A 49 2.98 9.26 -6.08
C LEU A 49 4.46 9.59 -5.84
N LEU A 50 5.02 9.13 -4.71
CA LEU A 50 6.45 9.29 -4.43
C LEU A 50 7.31 8.59 -5.48
N MET A 51 6.93 7.38 -5.88
CA MET A 51 7.62 6.64 -6.91
C MET A 51 7.55 7.33 -8.27
N LEU A 52 6.38 7.88 -8.65
CA LEU A 52 6.23 8.68 -9.86
C LEU A 52 7.17 9.90 -9.85
N ALA A 53 7.24 10.61 -8.71
CA ALA A 53 8.11 11.75 -8.55
C ALA A 53 9.59 11.36 -8.66
N LEU A 54 10.01 10.28 -8.00
CA LEU A 54 11.39 9.79 -8.06
C LEU A 54 11.78 9.35 -9.47
N ALA A 55 10.89 8.64 -10.17
CA ALA A 55 11.12 8.22 -11.55
C ALA A 55 11.25 9.44 -12.48
N GLY A 56 10.37 10.43 -12.35
CA GLY A 56 10.44 11.67 -13.12
C GLY A 56 11.72 12.48 -12.85
N VAL A 57 12.13 12.58 -11.58
CA VAL A 57 13.39 13.25 -11.21
C VAL A 57 14.61 12.49 -11.75
N ASN A 58 14.61 11.15 -11.70
CA ASN A 58 15.69 10.34 -12.26
C ASN A 58 15.85 10.57 -13.78
N GLU A 59 14.74 10.63 -14.50
CA GLU A 59 14.73 10.89 -15.94
C GLU A 59 15.18 12.32 -16.26
N ALA A 60 14.64 13.32 -15.56
CA ALA A 60 15.05 14.71 -15.72
C ALA A 60 16.55 14.92 -15.41
N ALA A 61 17.06 14.24 -14.37
CA ALA A 61 18.47 14.29 -14.02
C ALA A 61 19.36 13.62 -15.08
N SER A 62 18.87 12.58 -15.76
CA SER A 62 19.59 11.92 -16.84
C SER A 62 19.63 12.84 -18.08
N GLY A 63 18.50 13.42 -18.49
CA GLY A 63 18.47 14.37 -19.62
C GLY A 63 19.24 15.67 -19.36
N TYR A 64 19.27 16.17 -18.11
CA TYR A 64 20.12 17.32 -17.77
C TYR A 64 21.62 16.97 -17.80
N ALA A 65 21.98 15.74 -17.43
CA ALA A 65 23.37 15.28 -17.44
C ALA A 65 23.93 15.13 -18.87
N ASP A 66 23.09 14.71 -19.82
CA ASP A 66 23.47 14.57 -21.23
C ASP A 66 23.55 15.93 -21.96
N GLY A 67 23.12 17.02 -21.31
CA GLY A 67 23.35 18.41 -21.76
C GLY A 67 22.52 18.84 -22.97
N ARG A 68 21.69 17.93 -23.52
CA ARG A 68 20.69 18.19 -24.55
C ARG A 68 19.48 17.31 -24.25
N LEU A 69 18.28 17.88 -24.40
CA LEU A 69 17.06 17.12 -24.58
C LEU A 69 16.79 17.16 -26.08
N GLU A 70 17.35 16.20 -26.80
CA GLU A 70 17.05 16.08 -28.24
C GLU A 70 15.66 15.44 -28.39
N ASP A 71 14.90 15.82 -29.44
CA ASP A 71 13.50 15.40 -29.59
C ASP A 71 13.29 13.88 -29.60
N TRP A 72 14.34 13.11 -29.93
CA TRP A 72 14.33 11.65 -29.94
C TRP A 72 14.54 11.02 -28.55
N GLU A 73 15.02 11.76 -27.55
CA GLU A 73 15.22 11.28 -26.18
C GLU A 73 13.93 11.33 -25.35
N ILE A 74 13.03 12.26 -25.68
CA ILE A 74 11.70 12.41 -25.07
C ILE A 74 10.89 11.10 -25.12
N PRO A 75 10.72 10.42 -26.28
CA PRO A 75 10.00 9.15 -26.32
C PRO A 75 10.73 8.02 -25.57
N GLY A 76 12.06 8.05 -25.50
CA GLY A 76 12.85 7.10 -24.70
C GLY A 76 12.60 7.26 -23.21
N SER A 77 12.68 8.49 -22.72
CA SER A 77 12.44 8.83 -21.31
C SER A 77 10.99 8.56 -20.88
N LEU A 78 10.02 8.87 -21.76
CA LEU A 78 8.62 8.51 -21.52
C LEU A 78 8.44 6.99 -21.42
N ARG A 79 9.09 6.22 -22.30
CA ARG A 79 9.04 4.76 -22.25
C ARG A 79 9.63 4.22 -20.95
N ASP A 80 10.78 4.73 -20.51
CA ASP A 80 11.42 4.29 -19.27
C ASP A 80 10.54 4.62 -18.05
N LEU A 81 9.95 5.83 -18.02
CA LEU A 81 8.96 6.22 -17.02
C LEU A 81 7.75 5.27 -16.99
N LEU A 82 7.20 4.93 -18.16
CA LEU A 82 6.07 4.00 -18.28
C LEU A 82 6.44 2.60 -17.77
N LEU A 83 7.64 2.10 -18.09
CA LEU A 83 8.11 0.78 -17.64
C LEU A 83 8.29 0.74 -16.12
N VAL A 84 8.90 1.76 -15.52
CA VAL A 84 9.04 1.88 -14.06
C VAL A 84 7.68 1.97 -13.38
N MET A 85 6.73 2.68 -13.98
CA MET A 85 5.41 2.90 -13.37
C MET A 85 4.39 1.80 -13.68
N ALA A 86 4.67 0.89 -14.61
CA ALA A 86 3.73 -0.13 -15.07
C ALA A 86 3.24 -1.03 -13.91
N LEU A 87 4.16 -1.69 -13.21
CA LEU A 87 3.82 -2.57 -12.07
C LEU A 87 3.22 -1.82 -10.89
N PRO A 88 3.77 -0.68 -10.42
CA PRO A 88 3.14 0.18 -9.42
C PRO A 88 1.68 0.52 -9.71
N THR A 89 1.43 0.92 -10.96
CA THR A 89 0.09 1.34 -11.40
C THR A 89 -0.84 0.15 -11.51
N PHE A 90 -0.36 -0.96 -12.09
CA PHE A 90 -1.11 -2.21 -12.13
C PHE A 90 -1.51 -2.67 -10.72
N LEU A 91 -0.59 -2.65 -9.76
CA LEU A 91 -0.84 -3.02 -8.38
C LEU A 91 -1.87 -2.09 -7.71
N ALA A 92 -1.72 -0.78 -7.89
CA ALA A 92 -2.67 0.20 -7.36
C ALA A 92 -4.08 0.01 -7.91
N VAL A 93 -4.20 -0.25 -9.22
CA VAL A 93 -5.49 -0.51 -9.89
C VAL A 93 -6.07 -1.85 -9.43
N ALA A 94 -5.29 -2.93 -9.47
CA ALA A 94 -5.75 -4.27 -9.08
C ALA A 94 -6.24 -4.32 -7.62
N LEU A 95 -5.54 -3.63 -6.71
CA LEU A 95 -5.93 -3.55 -5.30
C LEU A 95 -7.19 -2.69 -5.11
N ARG A 96 -7.33 -1.57 -5.83
CA ARG A 96 -8.56 -0.76 -5.80
C ARG A 96 -9.76 -1.55 -6.32
N LEU A 97 -9.61 -2.28 -7.43
CA LEU A 97 -10.69 -3.14 -7.96
C LEU A 97 -11.07 -4.26 -6.99
N ARG A 98 -10.09 -4.86 -6.29
CA ARG A 98 -10.37 -5.82 -5.21
C ARG A 98 -11.13 -5.19 -4.04
N LEU A 99 -10.81 -3.96 -3.65
CA LEU A 99 -11.54 -3.24 -2.60
C LEU A 99 -12.98 -2.91 -3.01
N LEU A 100 -13.25 -2.74 -4.31
CA LEU A 100 -14.60 -2.55 -4.84
C LEU A 100 -15.39 -3.86 -4.92
N SER A 101 -14.73 -5.02 -4.84
CA SER A 101 -15.40 -6.31 -4.89
C SER A 101 -16.16 -6.60 -3.58
N PRO A 102 -17.49 -6.85 -3.62
CA PRO A 102 -18.29 -7.19 -2.43
C PRO A 102 -17.86 -8.48 -1.74
N ALA A 103 -17.11 -9.35 -2.44
CA ALA A 103 -16.76 -10.70 -2.02
C ALA A 103 -15.85 -10.78 -0.77
N GLY A 104 -15.31 -9.66 -0.27
CA GLY A 104 -14.39 -9.61 0.86
C GLY A 104 -15.01 -9.30 2.23
N ARG A 105 -16.30 -8.93 2.32
CA ARG A 105 -16.95 -8.70 3.61
C ARG A 105 -17.28 -10.05 4.25
N ARG A 106 -16.30 -10.70 4.89
CA ARG A 106 -16.61 -11.73 5.88
C ARG A 106 -17.58 -11.07 6.88
N PRO A 107 -18.78 -11.64 7.08
CA PRO A 107 -19.64 -11.16 8.15
C PRO A 107 -18.80 -11.20 9.44
N PRO A 108 -18.86 -10.15 10.29
CA PRO A 108 -18.22 -10.22 11.59
C PRO A 108 -18.66 -11.53 12.25
N PRO A 109 -17.74 -12.31 12.84
CA PRO A 109 -18.14 -13.52 13.54
C PRO A 109 -19.25 -13.10 14.50
N SER A 110 -20.42 -13.73 14.36
CA SER A 110 -21.53 -13.52 15.28
C SER A 110 -20.97 -13.77 16.66
N ARG A 111 -20.65 -12.68 17.37
CA ARG A 111 -20.18 -12.74 18.74
C ARG A 111 -21.37 -13.30 19.49
N THR A 112 -21.39 -14.60 19.70
CA THR A 112 -22.24 -15.24 20.69
C THR A 112 -21.85 -14.59 22.00
N LEU A 113 -22.57 -13.52 22.35
CA LEU A 113 -22.49 -12.96 23.68
C LEU A 113 -22.78 -14.15 24.60
N PRO A 114 -21.90 -14.46 25.57
CA PRO A 114 -22.25 -15.43 26.57
C PRO A 114 -23.57 -14.96 27.16
N MET A 115 -24.64 -15.74 26.96
CA MET A 115 -25.87 -15.52 27.69
C MET A 115 -25.50 -15.70 29.15
N LEU A 116 -25.29 -14.58 29.84
CA LEU A 116 -25.18 -14.61 31.30
C LEU A 116 -26.48 -15.24 31.78
N PRO A 117 -26.43 -16.38 32.49
CA PRO A 117 -27.63 -16.93 33.10
C PRO A 117 -28.17 -15.82 34.00
N VAL A 118 -29.37 -15.33 33.67
CA VAL A 118 -30.14 -14.49 34.57
C VAL A 118 -30.40 -15.37 35.79
N SER A 119 -29.58 -15.20 36.82
CA SER A 119 -29.82 -15.79 38.13
C SER A 119 -31.10 -15.15 38.64
N ALA A 120 -32.22 -15.85 38.44
CA ALA A 120 -33.45 -15.59 39.14
C ALA A 120 -33.21 -15.98 40.60
N SER A 121 -32.53 -15.13 41.35
CA SER A 121 -32.64 -15.13 42.81
C SER A 121 -34.11 -14.83 43.12
N PRO A 122 -34.85 -15.75 43.74
CA PRO A 122 -36.15 -15.42 44.30
C PRO A 122 -35.86 -14.38 45.38
N ARG A 123 -36.36 -13.16 45.19
CA ARG A 123 -36.47 -12.22 46.30
C ARG A 123 -37.39 -12.89 47.30
N GLU A 124 -36.82 -13.45 48.37
CA GLU A 124 -37.58 -13.74 49.57
C GLU A 124 -38.29 -12.45 49.96
N ILE A 125 -39.60 -12.44 49.74
CA ILE A 125 -40.50 -11.45 50.28
C ILE A 125 -40.45 -11.70 51.79
N ILE A 126 -39.66 -10.90 52.49
CA ILE A 126 -39.71 -10.79 53.94
C ILE A 126 -41.11 -10.25 54.24
N VAL A 127 -42.00 -11.16 54.59
CA VAL A 127 -43.30 -10.84 55.16
C VAL A 127 -43.01 -10.49 56.61
N ASP A 128 -42.93 -9.19 56.91
CA ASP A 128 -42.98 -8.68 58.27
C ASP A 128 -44.37 -8.98 58.85
N ALA A 129 -44.52 -10.19 59.36
CA ALA A 129 -45.63 -10.62 60.19
C ALA A 129 -45.33 -10.22 61.63
N GLU A 130 -45.53 -8.94 61.97
CA GLU A 130 -45.61 -8.52 63.38
C GLU A 130 -46.33 -7.16 63.46
N PHE A 131 -47.67 -7.21 63.43
CA PHE A 131 -48.49 -6.18 64.07
C PHE A 131 -49.16 -6.84 65.28
N GLU A 132 -48.44 -6.81 66.40
CA GLU A 132 -49.00 -6.99 67.74
C GLU A 132 -50.00 -5.86 68.02
N GLU A 133 -51.27 -6.25 68.06
CA GLU A 133 -52.22 -6.00 69.14
C GLU A 133 -51.85 -4.93 70.20
N ILE A 134 -52.38 -3.70 70.08
CA ILE A 134 -52.64 -2.83 71.24
C ILE A 134 -53.97 -2.05 71.06
N ARG A 135 -54.98 -2.54 71.81
CA ARG A 135 -56.19 -1.87 72.35
C ARG A 135 -57.25 -1.26 71.43
#